data_AF-A0A397M1S5-F1
#
_entry.id   AF-A0A397M1S5-F1
#
_cell.length_a   1.000
_cell.length_b   1.000
_cell.length_c   1.000
_cell.angle_alpha   90.00
_cell.angle_beta   90.00
_cell.angle_gamma   90.00
#
_symmetry.space_group_name_H-M   'P 1'
#
loop_
_entity.id
_entity.type
_entity.pdbx_description
1 polymer ?
#
loop_
_entity_poly.entity_id
_entity_poly.type
_entity_poly.pdbx_seq_one_letter_code
_entity_poly.pdbx_strand_id
1 'polypeptide(L)' 'MTGTHRPQPLTKKSQVFEVLRAGGRIVAGHRPGLLQLLGPDDSSIPAWQTALKAAQASSARSGDTHEPQ' A
#
# COMPACT_ATOMS: atom_id res chain seq x y z
N MET A 1 -11.71 16.64 -26.33
CA MET A 1 -10.38 16.55 -25.69
C MET A 1 -10.52 15.86 -24.33
N THR A 2 -10.68 14.55 -24.27
CA THR A 2 -10.79 13.80 -23.00
C THR A 2 -9.60 12.86 -22.90
N GLY A 3 -8.44 13.41 -22.53
CA GLY A 3 -7.32 12.59 -22.11
C GLY A 3 -7.72 11.89 -20.81
N THR A 4 -7.94 10.57 -20.86
CA THR A 4 -8.13 9.74 -19.67
C THR A 4 -6.92 9.94 -18.76
N HIS A 5 -7.05 10.73 -17.72
CA HIS A 5 -6.01 10.95 -16.71
C HIS A 5 -5.86 9.65 -15.93
N ARG A 6 -5.03 8.72 -16.43
CA ARG A 6 -4.73 7.49 -15.70
C ARG A 6 -4.10 7.91 -14.38
N PRO A 7 -4.67 7.53 -13.22
CA PRO A 7 -4.06 7.85 -11.95
C PRO A 7 -2.63 7.31 -11.95
N GLN A 8 -1.67 8.20 -11.73
CA GLN A 8 -0.27 7.81 -11.64
C GLN A 8 -0.10 6.88 -10.45
N PRO A 9 0.66 5.78 -10.60
CA PRO A 9 0.84 4.85 -9.50
C PRO A 9 1.59 5.54 -8.36
N LEU A 10 1.23 5.19 -7.12
CA LEU A 10 1.95 5.61 -5.93
C LEU A 10 3.35 4.99 -5.97
N THR A 11 4.38 5.84 -5.97
CA THR A 11 5.78 5.41 -6.09
C THR A 11 6.55 5.51 -4.79
N LYS A 12 6.01 6.25 -3.80
CA LYS A 12 6.69 6.51 -2.53
C LYS A 12 6.01 5.77 -1.38
N LYS A 13 6.85 5.28 -0.45
CA LYS A 13 6.40 4.65 0.81
C LYS A 13 5.42 5.54 1.59
N SER A 14 5.71 6.84 1.68
CA SER A 14 4.87 7.81 2.40
C SER A 14 3.46 7.90 1.83
N GLN A 15 3.32 7.86 0.50
CA GLN A 15 2.02 7.89 -0.18
C GLN A 15 1.22 6.61 0.08
N VAL A 16 1.89 5.46 0.11
CA VAL A 16 1.25 4.20 0.53
C VAL A 16 0.77 4.30 1.98
N PHE A 17 1.59 4.84 2.88
CA PHE A 17 1.21 5.07 4.28
C PHE A 17 0.03 6.02 4.46
N GLU A 18 -0.13 7.04 3.60
CA GLU A 18 -1.33 7.89 3.61
C GLU A 18 -2.59 7.07 3.36
N VAL A 19 -2.55 6.17 2.38
CA VAL A 19 -3.67 5.25 2.10
C VAL A 19 -3.94 4.32 3.27
N LEU A 20 -2.89 3.75 3.88
CA LEU A 20 -3.06 2.89 5.06
C LEU A 20 -3.65 3.63 6.26
N ARG A 21 -3.21 4.86 6.51
CA ARG A 21 -3.78 5.71 7.56
C ARG A 21 -5.24 6.09 7.30
N ALA A 22 -5.64 6.19 6.04
CA ALA A 22 -7.03 6.43 5.66
C ALA A 22 -7.93 5.18 5.81
N GLY A 23 -7.38 4.02 6.19
CA GLY A 23 -8.12 2.76 6.32
C GLY A 23 -7.90 1.79 5.15
N GLY A 24 -7.01 2.11 4.22
CA GLY A 24 -6.60 1.18 3.18
C GLY A 24 -5.71 0.05 3.71
N ARG A 25 -5.46 -0.95 2.86
CA ARG A 25 -4.68 -2.14 3.23
C ARG A 25 -3.87 -2.69 2.08
N ILE A 26 -2.74 -3.33 2.40
CA ILE A 26 -1.92 -4.04 1.43
C ILE A 26 -2.30 -5.52 1.47
N VAL A 27 -2.70 -6.07 0.33
CA VAL A 27 -3.12 -7.47 0.19
C VAL A 27 -2.27 -8.20 -0.85
N ALA A 28 -2.39 -9.53 -0.91
CA ALA A 28 -1.88 -10.30 -2.03
C ALA A 28 -2.62 -9.88 -3.31
N GLY A 29 -1.87 -9.53 -4.35
CA GLY A 29 -2.42 -9.15 -5.64
C GLY A 29 -2.83 -10.36 -6.48
N HIS A 30 -3.42 -10.07 -7.64
CA HIS A 30 -3.91 -11.09 -8.58
C HIS A 30 -2.82 -12.04 -9.10
N ARG A 31 -1.56 -11.60 -9.17
CA ARG A 31 -0.44 -12.48 -9.54
C ARG A 31 0.31 -12.95 -8.30
N PRO A 32 0.72 -14.23 -8.24
CA PRO A 32 1.56 -14.74 -7.18
C PRO A 32 2.80 -13.87 -6.98
N GLY A 33 3.08 -13.50 -5.72
CA GLY A 33 4.25 -12.69 -5.35
C GLY A 33 4.13 -11.19 -5.59
N LEU A 34 3.00 -10.70 -6.13
CA LEU A 34 2.71 -9.27 -6.22
C LEU A 34 1.79 -8.82 -5.08
N LEU A 35 2.00 -7.59 -4.63
CA LEU A 35 1.15 -6.90 -3.66
C LEU A 35 0.17 -5.98 -4.38
N GLN A 36 -0.99 -5.76 -3.78
CA GLN A 36 -1.97 -4.79 -4.22
C GLN A 36 -2.31 -3.85 -3.06
N LEU A 37 -2.51 -2.58 -3.37
CA LEU A 37 -3.02 -1.61 -2.40
C LEU A 37 -4.51 -1.41 -2.64
N LEU A 38 -5.28 -1.61 -1.59
CA LEU A 38 -6.70 -1.30 -1.56
C LEU A 38 -6.91 -0.03 -0.75
N GLY A 39 -7.73 0.86 -1.28
CA GLY A 39 -8.23 2.02 -0.55
C GLY A 39 -9.22 1.62 0.55
N PRO A 40 -9.72 2.60 1.31
CA PRO A 40 -10.71 2.37 2.37
C PRO A 40 -12.01 1.74 1.84
N ASP A 41 -12.38 2.07 0.60
CA ASP A 41 -13.56 1.54 -0.11
C ASP A 41 -13.27 0.23 -0.86
N ASP A 42 -12.20 -0.48 -0.52
CA ASP A 42 -11.75 -1.71 -1.19
C ASP A 42 -11.39 -1.55 -2.69
N SER A 43 -11.29 -0.31 -3.16
CA SER A 43 -10.89 0.01 -4.53
C SER A 43 -9.39 -0.17 -4.74
N SER A 44 -9.01 -0.73 -5.88
CA SER A 44 -7.61 -0.96 -6.23
C SER A 44 -6.91 0.37 -6.56
N ILE A 45 -5.86 0.70 -5.80
CA ILE A 45 -5.04 1.89 -6.03
C ILE A 45 -3.72 1.47 -6.69
N PRO A 46 -3.39 1.97 -7.90
CA PRO A 46 -2.12 1.65 -8.55
C PRO A 46 -0.93 2.09 -7.68
N ALA A 47 0.00 1.18 -7.44
CA ALA A 47 1.19 1.44 -6.64
C ALA A 47 2.37 0.57 -7.09
N TRP A 48 3.58 1.10 -6.95
CA TRP A 48 4.80 0.36 -7.24
C TRP A 48 5.06 -0.70 -6.17
N GLN A 49 5.47 -1.90 -6.60
CA GLN A 49 5.77 -3.02 -5.69
C GLN A 49 6.82 -2.67 -4.64
N THR A 50 7.83 -1.87 -5.01
CA THR A 50 8.87 -1.41 -4.09
C THR A 50 8.31 -0.53 -2.97
N ALA A 51 7.34 0.35 -3.28
CA ALA A 51 6.68 1.18 -2.29
C ALA A 51 5.82 0.35 -1.33
N LEU A 52 5.08 -0.63 -1.86
CA LEU A 52 4.25 -1.55 -1.06
C LEU A 52 5.10 -2.39 -0.11
N LYS A 53 6.19 -2.98 -0.61
CA LYS A 53 7.13 -3.76 0.21
C LYS A 53 7.75 -2.91 1.31
N ALA A 54 8.18 -1.69 1.00
CA ALA A 54 8.76 -0.78 1.99
C ALA A 54 7.76 -0.39 3.09
N ALA A 55 6.48 -0.21 2.74
CA ALA A 55 5.42 0.10 3.69
C ALA A 55 5.05 -1.12 4.57
N GLN A 56 4.94 -2.32 3.99
CA GLN A 56 4.71 -3.55 4.76
C GLN A 56 5.85 -3.84 5.74
N ALA A 57 7.11 -3.74 5.32
CA ALA A 57 8.27 -3.98 6.19
C ALA A 57 8.31 -3.00 7.39
N SER A 58 7.88 -1.76 7.18
CA SER A 58 7.77 -0.75 8.26
C SER A 58 6.60 -1.05 9.21
N SER A 59 5.51 -1.61 8.70
CA SER A 59 4.32 -1.97 9.48
C SER A 59 4.56 -3.21 10.34
N ALA A 60 5.23 -4.23 9.79
CA ALA A 60 5.65 -5.43 10.53
C ALA A 60 6.59 -5.07 11.70
N ARG A 61 7.46 -4.07 11.50
CA ARG A 61 8.35 -3.57 12.57
C ARG A 61 7.62 -2.77 13.65
N SER A 62 6.47 -2.17 13.34
CA SER A 62 5.67 -1.41 14.32
C SER A 62 4.72 -2.30 15.13
N GLY A 63 4.43 -3.51 14.66
CA GLY A 63 3.69 -4.53 15.43
C GLY A 63 4.55 -5.28 16.45
N ASP A 64 5.88 -5.13 16.38
CA ASP A 64 6.83 -5.65 17.37
C ASP A 64 7.11 -4.59 18.44
N THR A 65 6.04 -4.14 19.11
CA THR A 65 6.19 -3.75 20.52
C THR A 65 6.00 -5.04 21.30
N HIS A 66 7.05 -5.85 21.32
CA HIS A 66 7.25 -6.87 22.33
C HIS A 66 7.21 -6.12 23.66
N GLU A 67 6.13 -6.24 24.43
CA GLU A 67 6.14 -5.85 25.84
C GLU A 67 7.26 -6.65 26.52
N PRO A 68 8.34 -6.03 27.02
CA PRO A 68 9.20 -6.72 27.96
C PRO A 68 8.52 -6.65 29.33
N GLN A 69 7.94 -7.78 29.72
CA GLN A 69 7.63 -8.26 31.08
C GLN A 69 7.00 -7.32 32.11
#